data_AF-A0A2R7NMP3-F1
#
_entry.id   AF-A0A2R7NMP3-F1
#
_cell.length_a   1.000
_cell.length_b   1.000
_cell.length_c   1.000
_cell.angle_alpha   90.00
_cell.angle_beta   90.00
_cell.angle_gamma   90.00
#
_symmetry.space_group_name_H-M   'P 1'
#
loop_
_entity.id
_entity.type
_entity.pdbx_description
1 polymer ?
#
loop_
_entity_poly.entity_id
_entity_poly.type
_entity_poly.pdbx_seq_one_letter_code
_entity_poly.pdbx_strand_id
1 'polypeptide(L)' 'MKQKPCTLNPKHKWEFVKNVNQTVINGRSARLSLRGFYRCACGATKLGPYDPNGPDLRTLS' A
#
# COMPACT_ATOMS: atom_id res chain seq x y z
N MET A 1 12.34 6.30 -0.62
CA MET A 1 11.95 6.83 0.71
C MET A 1 12.39 5.83 1.77
N LYS A 2 13.25 6.24 2.71
CA LYS A 2 13.73 5.37 3.80
C LYS A 2 12.54 5.15 4.75
N GLN A 3 12.07 3.90 4.90
CA GLN A 3 10.97 3.60 5.83
C GLN A 3 11.41 3.94 7.25
N LYS A 4 10.59 4.71 7.98
CA LYS A 4 10.84 5.02 9.39
C LYS A 4 10.95 3.71 10.18
N PRO A 5 11.84 3.61 11.18
CA PRO A 5 11.90 2.44 12.04
C PRO A 5 10.55 2.25 12.77
N CYS A 6 10.17 1.00 13.01
CA CYS A 6 8.97 0.68 13.77
C CYS A 6 9.22 0.98 15.25
N THR A 7 8.31 1.70 15.90
CA THR A 7 8.43 2.04 17.32
C THR A 7 7.95 0.93 18.25
N LEU A 8 7.18 -0.03 17.72
CA LEU A 8 6.56 -1.11 18.50
C LEU A 8 7.38 -2.40 18.50
N ASN A 9 8.15 -2.66 17.44
CA ASN A 9 8.90 -3.91 17.24
C ASN A 9 10.14 -3.64 16.39
N PRO A 10 11.19 -4.48 16.45
CA PRO A 10 12.37 -4.33 15.61
C PRO A 10 12.07 -4.47 14.11
N LYS A 11 10.93 -5.08 13.75
CA LYS A 11 10.45 -5.19 12.36
C LYS A 11 9.01 -4.70 12.26
N HIS A 12 8.70 -4.05 11.13
CA HIS A 12 7.33 -3.72 10.78
C HIS A 12 6.54 -5.00 10.50
N LYS A 13 5.50 -5.24 11.29
CA LYS A 13 4.48 -6.23 10.97
C LYS A 13 3.47 -5.57 10.04
N TRP A 14 3.55 -5.91 8.76
CA TRP A 14 2.72 -5.32 7.71
C TRP A 14 1.43 -6.11 7.57
N GLU A 15 0.30 -5.44 7.71
CA GLU A 15 -1.02 -6.01 7.53
C GLU A 15 -1.64 -5.41 6.27
N PHE A 16 -2.19 -6.27 5.42
CA PHE A 16 -2.91 -5.82 4.23
C PHE A 16 -4.20 -5.14 4.66
N VAL A 17 -4.47 -3.95 4.13
CA VAL A 17 -5.69 -3.20 4.45
C VAL A 17 -6.64 -3.20 3.26
N LYS A 18 -6.15 -2.83 2.05
CA LYS A 18 -6.96 -2.74 0.83
C LYS A 18 -6.11 -2.61 -0.42
N ASN A 19 -6.71 -2.84 -1.59
CA ASN A 19 -6.10 -2.43 -2.85
C ASN A 19 -6.32 -0.93 -3.10
N VAL A 20 -5.31 -0.29 -3.69
CA VAL A 20 -5.32 1.12 -4.09
C VAL A 20 -4.76 1.27 -5.50
N ASN A 21 -5.29 2.25 -6.24
CA ASN A 21 -4.73 2.64 -7.53
C ASN A 21 -3.53 3.55 -7.31
N GLN A 22 -2.36 3.11 -7.77
CA GLN A 22 -1.18 3.95 -7.87
C GLN A 22 -1.09 4.50 -9.29
N THR A 23 -1.32 5.80 -9.43
CA THR A 23 -1.04 6.52 -10.68
C THR A 23 0.38 7.06 -10.63
N VAL A 24 1.23 6.58 -11.52
CA VAL A 24 2.57 7.14 -11.74
C VAL A 24 2.49 8.00 -13.00
N ILE A 25 2.67 9.30 -12.82
CA ILE A 25 2.71 10.27 -13.93
C ILE A 25 4.18 10.50 -14.27
N ASN A 26 4.56 10.25 -15.52
CA ASN A 26 5.90 10.54 -16.02
C ASN A 26 5.78 11.27 -17.35
N GLY A 27 6.01 12.58 -17.34
CA GLY A 27 5.82 13.45 -18.50
C GLY A 27 4.39 13.38 -19.05
N ARG A 28 4.25 12.96 -20.32
CA ARG A 28 2.95 12.82 -21.02
C ARG A 28 2.21 11.49 -20.75
N SER A 29 2.81 10.58 -19.99
CA SER A 29 2.26 9.24 -19.78
C SER A 29 1.85 9.04 -18.33
N ALA A 30 0.59 8.63 -18.12
CA ALA A 30 0.10 8.18 -16.82
C ALA A 30 -0.03 6.66 -16.83
N ARG A 31 0.67 5.98 -15.93
CA ARG A 31 0.51 4.54 -15.71
C ARG A 31 -0.30 4.30 -14.45
N LEU A 32 -1.49 3.74 -14.62
CA LEU A 32 -2.30 3.23 -13.51
C LEU A 32 -1.82 1.81 -13.17
N SER A 33 -1.57 1.54 -11.90
CA SER A 33 -1.21 0.20 -11.41
C SER A 33 -1.93 -0.07 -10.09
N LEU A 34 -2.62 -1.20 -10.01
CA LEU A 34 -3.24 -1.65 -8.77
C LEU A 34 -2.14 -2.12 -7.80
N ARG A 35 -2.19 -1.67 -6.55
CA ARG A 35 -1.24 -2.08 -5.50
C ARG A 35 -1.95 -2.35 -4.18
N GLY A 36 -1.40 -3.25 -3.40
CA GLY A 36 -1.84 -3.48 -2.03
C GLY A 36 -1.33 -2.37 -1.11
N PHE A 37 -2.23 -1.79 -0.32
CA PHE A 37 -1.91 -0.88 0.77
C PHE A 37 -1.75 -1.69 2.06
N TYR A 38 -0.55 -1.65 2.62
CA TYR A 38 -0.22 -2.33 3.86
C TYR A 38 0.03 -1.30 4.95
N ARG A 39 -0.47 -1.57 6.15
CA ARG A 39 -0.28 -0.73 7.33
C ARG A 39 0.35 -1.55 8.45
N CYS A 40 1.23 -0.93 9.21
CA CYS A 40 1.76 -1.48 10.44
C CYS A 40 1.04 -0.85 11.63
N ALA A 41 0.93 -1.58 12.75
CA ALA A 41 0.37 -1.09 14.01
C ALA A 41 1.05 0.20 14.52
N CYS A 42 2.33 0.44 14.17
CA CYS A 42 3.04 1.67 14.53
C CYS A 42 2.61 2.90 13.72
N GLY A 43 1.68 2.75 12.77
CA GLY A 43 1.20 3.81 11.89
C GLY A 43 1.98 3.94 10.58
N ALA A 44 3.06 3.16 10.39
CA ALA A 44 3.76 3.13 9.11
C ALA A 44 2.90 2.49 8.01
N THR A 45 3.06 2.98 6.78
CA THR A 45 2.31 2.50 5.61
C THR A 45 3.28 2.17 4.48
N LYS A 46 2.98 1.13 3.70
CA LYS A 46 3.71 0.80 2.48
C LYS A 46 2.76 0.40 1.35
N LEU A 47 3.21 0.62 0.12
CA LEU A 47 2.60 0.06 -1.07
C LEU A 47 3.38 -1.18 -1.49
N GLY A 48 2.67 -2.28 -1.73
CA GLY A 48 3.25 -3.57 -2.10
C GLY A 48 2.52 -4.22 -3.29
N PRO A 49 2.73 -5.53 -3.49
CA PRO A 49 1.96 -6.29 -4.46
C PRO A 49 0.46 -6.16 -4.19
N TYR A 50 -0.35 -6.19 -5.25
CA TYR A 50 -1.79 -6.24 -5.09
C TYR A 50 -2.21 -7.63 -4.60
N ASP A 51 -3.32 -7.69 -3.88
CA ASP A 51 -3.91 -8.97 -3.47
C ASP A 51 -5.23 -9.17 -4.24
N PRO A 52 -5.35 -10.19 -5.09
CA PRO A 52 -6.57 -10.43 -5.87
C PRO A 52 -7.78 -10.84 -5.03
N ASN A 53 -7.57 -11.30 -3.79
CA ASN A 53 -8.62 -11.70 -2.86
C ASN A 53 -8.85 -10.63 -1.77
N GLY A 54 -8.02 -9.59 -1.71
CA GLY A 54 -8.14 -8.51 -0.76
C GLY A 54 -9.32 -7.58 -1.10
N PRO A 55 -9.88 -6.86 -0.11
CA PRO A 55 -10.89 -5.84 -0.35
C PRO A 55 -10.38 -4.81 -1.38
N ASP A 56 -11.05 -4.77 -2.53
CA ASP A 56 -10.79 -3.80 -3.57
C ASP A 56 -11.45 -2.47 -3.20
N LEU A 57 -10.87 -1.35 -3.63
CA LEU A 57 -11.51 -0.05 -3.45
C LEU A 57 -12.89 -0.01 -4.13
N ARG A 58 -13.13 -0.85 -5.14
CA ARG A 58 -14.41 -0.98 -5.85
C ARG A 58 -15.52 -1.68 -5.06
N THR A 59 -15.22 -2.42 -4.00
CA THR A 59 -16.24 -3.05 -3.14
C THR A 59 -16.66 -2.18 -1.95
N LEU A 60 -16.08 -0.99 -1.82
CA LEU A 60 -16.50 0.03 -0.85
C LEU A 60 -17.50 1.02 -1.52
N SER A 61 -18.65 0.52 -1.96
CA SER A 61 -19.78 1.33 -2.44
C SER A 61 -20.94 1.30 -1.45
#